data_AF-A0A2M9PZV4-F1
#
_entry.id   AF-A0A2M9PZV4-F1
#
_cell.length_a   1.000
_cell.length_b   1.000
_cell.length_c   1.000
_cell.angle_alpha   90.00
_cell.angle_beta   90.00
_cell.angle_gamma   90.00
#
_symmetry.space_group_name_H-M   'P 1'
#
loop_
_entity.id
_entity.type
_entity.pdbx_description
1 polymer ?
#
loop_
_entity_poly.entity_id
_entity_poly.type
_entity_poly.pdbx_seq_one_letter_code
_entity_poly.pdbx_strand_id
1 'polypeptide(L)' 'MTSYKYEIKSIDTHTVEEATRIVVDGFPKIVGETMVGKKNFVRENYDHLRKLIMNEPRGHKDMWFYSS' A
#
# COMPACT_ATOMS: atom_id res chain seq x y z
N MET A 1 -3.27 -21.46 15.16
CA MET A 1 -2.73 -20.18 14.67
C MET A 1 -2.78 -20.19 13.16
N THR A 2 -3.64 -19.38 12.55
CA THR A 2 -3.80 -19.33 11.10
C THR A 2 -2.60 -18.62 10.50
N SER A 3 -1.79 -19.31 9.70
CA SER A 3 -0.63 -18.72 9.03
C SER A 3 -1.09 -17.99 7.78
N TYR A 4 -1.19 -16.66 7.84
CA TYR A 4 -1.50 -15.84 6.67
C TYR A 4 -0.23 -15.61 5.84
N LYS A 5 -0.37 -15.71 4.50
CA LYS A 5 0.76 -15.50 3.56
C LYS A 5 1.26 -14.05 3.56
N TYR A 6 0.38 -13.09 3.88
CA TYR A 6 0.68 -11.68 4.02
C TYR A 6 -0.14 -11.12 5.19
N GLU A 7 0.53 -10.50 6.15
CA GLU A 7 -0.09 -9.75 7.24
C GLU A 7 0.40 -8.32 7.11
N ILE A 8 -0.49 -7.37 6.82
CA ILE A 8 -0.15 -5.96 6.58
C ILE A 8 -0.80 -5.12 7.66
N LYS A 9 0.03 -4.35 8.36
CA LYS A 9 -0.41 -3.40 9.37
C LYS A 9 -0.45 -2.02 8.75
N SER A 10 -1.61 -1.40 8.74
CA SER A 10 -1.79 -0.03 8.26
C SER A 10 -2.51 0.84 9.29
N ILE A 11 -2.22 2.13 9.27
CA ILE A 11 -2.89 3.17 10.04
C ILE A 11 -3.66 4.02 9.03
N ASP A 12 -4.98 4.07 9.19
CA ASP A 12 -5.85 4.88 8.37
C ASP A 12 -6.03 6.25 9.04
N THR A 13 -5.78 7.30 8.28
CA THR A 13 -5.89 8.69 8.72
C THR A 13 -6.79 9.45 7.74
N HIS A 14 -7.45 10.50 8.21
CA HIS A 14 -8.26 11.37 7.37
C HIS A 14 -7.71 12.80 7.52
N THR A 15 -7.40 13.45 6.40
CA THR A 15 -6.99 14.85 6.40
C THR A 15 -7.90 15.57 5.42
N VAL A 16 -8.80 16.41 5.94
CA VAL A 16 -9.71 17.28 5.17
C VAL A 16 -10.26 16.59 3.90
N GLU A 17 -11.08 15.55 4.12
CA GLU A 17 -11.78 14.76 3.08
C GLU A 17 -10.96 13.70 2.31
N GLU A 18 -9.63 13.66 2.43
CA GLU A 18 -8.83 12.58 1.83
C GLU A 18 -8.46 11.49 2.86
N ALA A 19 -8.88 10.25 2.59
CA ALA A 19 -8.49 9.08 3.37
C ALA A 19 -7.07 8.64 2.99
N THR A 20 -6.12 8.80 3.90
CA THR A 20 -4.74 8.35 3.72
C THR A 20 -4.48 7.08 4.54
N ARG A 21 -4.13 5.99 3.86
CA ARG A 21 -3.71 4.73 4.48
C ARG A 21 -2.19 4.63 4.51
N ILE A 22 -1.60 4.64 5.70
CA ILE A 22 -0.16 4.51 5.91
C ILE A 22 0.15 3.07 6.29
N VAL A 23 0.90 2.35 5.45
CA VAL A 23 1.37 0.99 5.77
C VAL A 23 2.58 1.10 6.68
N VAL A 24 2.48 0.56 7.89
CA VAL A 24 3.54 0.59 8.91
C VAL A 24 4.32 -0.71 9.01
N ASP A 25 3.70 -1.84 8.66
CA ASP A 25 4.35 -3.15 8.71
C ASP A 25 3.72 -4.14 7.71
N GLY A 26 4.45 -5.21 7.39
CA GLY A 26 3.96 -6.30 6.54
C GLY A 26 4.20 -6.13 5.05
N PHE A 27 4.88 -5.05 4.65
CA PHE A 27 5.32 -4.87 3.27
C PHE A 27 6.69 -5.53 3.06
N PRO A 28 6.90 -6.27 1.96
CA PRO A 28 8.18 -6.89 1.64
C PRO A 28 9.27 -5.83 1.42
N LYS A 29 10.54 -6.23 1.60
CA LYS A 29 11.71 -5.34 1.54
C LYS A 29 11.74 -4.59 0.19
N ILE A 30 11.57 -3.27 0.25
CA ILE A 30 11.64 -2.40 -0.92
C ILE A 30 13.10 -2.10 -1.23
N VAL A 31 13.53 -2.41 -2.45
CA VAL A 31 14.89 -2.14 -2.92
C VAL A 31 14.87 -0.84 -3.73
N GLY A 32 15.81 0.06 -3.44
CA GLY A 32 15.97 1.32 -4.16
C GLY A 32 16.71 2.36 -3.33
N GLU A 33 17.64 3.07 -3.95
CA GLU A 33 18.41 4.15 -3.30
C GLU A 33 17.61 5.46 -3.22
N THR A 34 16.74 5.70 -4.20
CA THR A 34 15.89 6.90 -4.29
C THR A 34 14.43 6.57 -4.04
N MET A 35 13.66 7.55 -3.56
CA MET A 35 12.21 7.38 -3.35
C MET A 35 11.46 7.05 -4.65
N VAL A 36 11.92 7.58 -5.79
CA VAL A 36 11.38 7.25 -7.11
C VAL A 36 11.70 5.79 -7.49
N GLY A 37 12.93 5.34 -7.26
CA GLY A 37 13.32 3.95 -7.50
C GLY A 37 12.52 2.98 -6.64
N LYS A 38 12.29 3.32 -5.37
CA LYS A 38 11.42 2.56 -4.47
C LYS A 38 9.97 2.51 -4.97
N LYS A 39 9.41 3.64 -5.44
CA LYS A 39 8.05 3.70 -6.02
C LYS A 39 7.92 2.79 -7.24
N ASN A 40 8.88 2.84 -8.15
CA ASN A 40 8.87 2.02 -9.36
C ASN A 40 9.05 0.54 -9.04
N PHE A 41 9.96 0.19 -8.13
CA PHE A 41 10.16 -1.19 -7.69
C PHE A 41 8.90 -1.80 -7.09
N VAL A 42 8.18 -1.04 -6.26
CA VAL A 42 6.87 -1.46 -5.71
C VAL A 42 5.82 -1.61 -6.80
N ARG A 43 5.78 -0.68 -7.77
CA ARG A 43 4.85 -0.75 -8.90
C ARG A 43 5.11 -1.93 -9.83
N GLU A 44 6.36 -2.35 -10.00
CA GLU A 44 6.71 -3.45 -10.90
C GLU A 44 6.58 -4.82 -10.22
N ASN A 45 7.01 -4.93 -8.95
CA ASN A 45 7.12 -6.22 -8.26
C ASN A 45 5.96 -6.50 -7.29
N TYR A 46 5.35 -5.45 -6.73
CA TYR A 46 4.39 -5.54 -5.63
C TYR A 46 3.04 -4.85 -5.92
N ASP A 47 2.71 -4.60 -7.19
CA ASP A 47 1.41 -4.02 -7.57
C ASP A 47 0.22 -4.89 -7.14
N HIS A 48 0.42 -6.21 -7.01
CA HIS A 48 -0.58 -7.12 -6.46
C HIS A 48 -0.92 -6.82 -4.99
N LEU A 49 0.06 -6.42 -4.17
CA LEU A 49 -0.18 -5.99 -2.78
C LEU A 49 -0.85 -4.61 -2.76
N ARG A 50 -0.46 -3.70 -3.65
CA ARG A 50 -1.12 -2.39 -3.81
C ARG A 50 -2.60 -2.55 -4.13
N LYS A 51 -2.92 -3.41 -5.11
CA LYS A 51 -4.31 -3.75 -5.48
C LYS A 51 -5.06 -4.39 -4.32
N LEU A 52 -4.42 -5.24 -3.52
CA LEU A 52 -5.05 -5.90 -2.37
C LEU A 52 -5.46 -4.93 -1.26
N ILE A 53 -4.70 -3.85 -1.07
CA ILE A 53 -4.97 -2.81 -0.05
C ILE A 53 -5.98 -1.77 -0.57
N MET A 54 -5.99 -1.49 -1.88
CA MET A 54 -6.81 -0.44 -2.49
C MET A 54 -8.17 -0.94 -3.02
N ASN A 55 -8.24 -2.17 -3.54
CA ASN A 55 -9.47 -2.69 -4.13
C ASN A 55 -10.39 -3.32 -3.06
N GLU A 56 -11.68 -3.30 -3.33
CA GLU A 56 -12.67 -4.05 -2.55
C GLU A 56 -12.32 -5.55 -2.53
N PRO A 57 -12.55 -6.27 -1.41
CA PRO A 57 -13.37 -5.91 -0.24
C PRO A 57 -12.61 -5.25 0.93
N ARG A 58 -11.33 -4.85 0.76
CA ARG A 58 -10.48 -4.27 1.82
C ARG A 58 -10.19 -2.76 1.67
N GLY A 59 -10.56 -2.17 0.54
CA GLY A 59 -10.55 -0.74 0.26
C GLY A 59 -11.86 -0.28 -0.38
N HIS A 60 -11.94 0.98 -0.79
CA HIS A 60 -13.04 1.58 -1.56
C HIS A 60 -12.43 2.35 -2.74
N LYS A 61 -13.18 2.54 -3.84
CA LYS A 61 -12.76 3.25 -5.07
C LYS A 61 -12.18 4.65 -4.86
N ASP A 62 -12.31 5.23 -3.67
CA ASP A 62 -11.91 6.61 -3.33
C ASP A 62 -10.55 6.71 -2.61
N MET A 63 -9.81 5.61 -2.44
CA MET A 63 -8.46 5.68 -1.89
C MET A 63 -7.48 6.22 -2.94
N TRP A 64 -7.17 7.52 -2.85
CA TRP A 64 -6.32 8.23 -3.79
C TRP A 64 -4.83 7.95 -3.53
N PHE A 65 -4.06 7.67 -4.59
CA PHE A 65 -2.60 7.75 -4.56
C PHE A 65 -2.17 8.53 -5.79
N TYR A 66 -1.48 9.66 -5.59
CA TYR A 66 -1.10 10.59 -6.65
C TYR A 66 -0.33 9.88 -7.78
N SER A 67 -1.02 9.68 -8.90
CA SER A 67 -0.45 9.26 -10.18
C SER A 67 -0.42 10.49 -11.08
N SER A 68 0.64 11.28 -10.92
CA SER A 68 1.19 12.14 -11.97
C SER A 68 2.67 11.82 -12.08
#